data_AF-A0A2S6RC69-F1
#
_entry.id   AF-A0A2S6RC69-F1
#
_cell.length_a   1.000
_cell.length_b   1.000
_cell.length_c   1.000
_cell.angle_alpha   90.00
_cell.angle_beta   90.00
_cell.angle_gamma   90.00
#
_symmetry.space_group_name_H-M   'P 1'
#
loop_
_entity.id
_entity.type
_entity.pdbx_description
1 polymer ?
#
loop_
_entity_poly.entity_id
_entity_poly.type
_entity_poly.pdbx_seq_one_letter_code
_entity_poly.pdbx_strand_id
1 'polypeptide(L)'
;TDYWATPTQFQSQNGDCEDYAIAKYMSLRAIGFPLNKMRIVVVQDENLGVAHGILAVYIKDKPYILDNQIKQILPSSKIHHYKPFFSVNEKFWWLHRG
;
A
#
# COMPACT_ATOMS: atom_id res chain seq x y z
N THR A 1 -15.81 -5.79 -18.87
CA THR A 1 -16.10 -4.74 -17.89
C THR A 1 -14.79 -4.41 -17.19
N ASP A 2 -14.01 -3.52 -17.78
CA ASP A 2 -12.77 -3.03 -17.19
C ASP A 2 -13.13 -2.10 -16.03
N TYR A 3 -13.12 -2.65 -14.82
CA TYR A 3 -13.27 -1.88 -13.59
C TYR A 3 -11.96 -1.12 -13.35
N TRP A 4 -11.80 0.02 -14.03
CA TRP A 4 -10.82 1.01 -13.64
C TRP A 4 -11.28 1.65 -12.34
N ALA A 5 -10.94 1.04 -11.21
CA ALA A 5 -10.88 1.74 -9.93
C ALA A 5 -9.76 2.78 -10.05
N THR A 6 -10.08 3.93 -10.65
CA THR A 6 -9.15 5.05 -10.80
C THR A 6 -8.72 5.56 -9.42
N PRO A 7 -7.50 6.12 -9.29
CA PRO A 7 -7.05 6.76 -8.05
C PRO A 7 -8.05 7.77 -7.44
N THR A 8 -8.88 8.37 -8.28
CA THR A 8 -9.96 9.28 -7.87
C THR A 8 -11.08 8.62 -7.05
N GLN A 9 -11.42 7.35 -7.31
CA GLN A 9 -12.40 6.60 -6.51
C GLN A 9 -11.82 6.14 -5.17
N PHE A 10 -10.49 5.96 -5.10
CA PHE A 10 -9.79 5.68 -3.84
C PHE A 10 -9.82 6.92 -2.93
N GLN A 11 -9.57 8.09 -3.51
CA GLN A 11 -9.57 9.36 -2.79
C GLN A 11 -10.95 9.72 -2.21
N SER A 12 -12.05 9.37 -2.89
CA SER A 12 -13.41 9.70 -2.42
C SER A 12 -13.94 8.80 -1.30
N GLN A 13 -13.35 7.62 -1.07
CA GLN A 13 -13.88 6.63 -0.11
C GLN A 13 -13.00 6.44 1.13
N ASN A 14 -11.71 6.82 1.10
CA ASN A 14 -10.73 6.33 2.07
C ASN A 14 -9.65 7.35 2.48
N GLY A 15 -9.97 8.65 2.48
CA GLY A 15 -9.03 9.75 2.76
C GLY A 15 -8.09 9.50 3.96
N ASP A 16 -8.59 8.87 5.03
CA ASP A 16 -7.78 8.59 6.21
C ASP A 16 -6.64 7.56 5.97
N CYS A 17 -6.87 6.51 5.18
CA CYS A 17 -5.91 5.41 5.01
C CYS A 17 -4.76 5.79 4.08
N GLU A 18 -5.06 6.56 3.03
CA GLU A 18 -4.05 7.11 2.13
C GLU A 18 -3.06 8.01 2.89
N ASP A 19 -3.60 8.90 3.72
CA ASP A 19 -2.82 9.83 4.52
C ASP A 19 -1.87 9.09 5.48
N TYR A 20 -2.32 8.01 6.13
CA TYR A 20 -1.43 7.18 6.96
C TYR A 20 -0.31 6.52 6.14
N ALA A 21 -0.60 6.03 4.95
CA ALA A 21 0.42 5.41 4.09
C ALA A 21 1.45 6.44 3.62
N ILE A 22 1.01 7.62 3.21
CA ILE A 22 1.87 8.74 2.81
C ILE A 22 2.71 9.24 3.99
N ALA A 23 2.09 9.46 5.16
CA ALA A 23 2.79 9.94 6.35
C ALA A 23 3.91 8.97 6.78
N LYS A 24 3.66 7.66 6.74
CA LYS A 24 4.68 6.62 7.01
C LYS A 24 5.78 6.63 5.96
N TYR A 25 5.44 6.77 4.68
CA TYR A 25 6.40 6.86 3.57
C TYR A 25 7.34 8.06 3.77
N MET A 26 6.77 9.24 4.02
CA MET A 26 7.53 10.48 4.25
C MET A 26 8.39 10.39 5.50
N SER A 27 7.88 9.80 6.58
CA SER A 27 8.64 9.59 7.82
C SER A 27 9.84 8.68 7.61
N LEU A 28 9.67 7.54 6.93
CA LEU A 28 10.78 6.63 6.61
C LEU A 28 11.79 7.28 5.67
N ARG A 29 11.31 8.04 4.68
CA ARG A 29 12.18 8.83 3.79
C ARG A 29 13.03 9.84 4.59
N ALA A 30 12.42 10.55 5.54
CA ALA A 30 13.11 11.56 6.36
C ALA A 30 14.25 10.97 7.20
N ILE A 31 14.13 9.71 7.63
CA ILE A 31 15.20 8.99 8.36
C ILE A 31 16.16 8.22 7.45
N GLY A 32 16.11 8.46 6.13
CA GLY A 32 17.07 7.93 5.16
C GLY A 32 16.73 6.56 4.56
N PHE A 33 15.49 6.07 4.70
CA PHE A 33 15.11 4.79 4.11
C PHE A 33 15.08 4.89 2.56
N PRO A 34 15.66 3.92 1.82
CA PRO A 34 15.77 4.03 0.37
C PRO A 34 14.41 4.05 -0.35
N LEU A 35 14.18 5.03 -1.22
CA LEU A 35 12.95 5.19 -1.99
C LEU A 35 12.60 3.97 -2.85
N ASN A 36 13.63 3.30 -3.40
CA ASN A 36 13.46 2.08 -4.21
C ASN A 36 13.07 0.84 -3.38
N LYS A 37 13.14 0.92 -2.05
CA LYS A 37 12.71 -0.12 -1.11
C LYS A 37 11.34 0.19 -0.49
N MET A 38 10.64 1.24 -0.92
CA MET A 38 9.33 1.61 -0.40
C MET A 38 8.32 1.78 -1.54
N ARG A 39 7.10 1.29 -1.33
CA ARG A 39 5.97 1.45 -2.27
C ARG A 39 4.67 1.61 -1.50
N ILE A 40 3.90 2.64 -1.83
CA ILE A 40 2.50 2.71 -1.42
C ILE A 40 1.74 1.71 -2.30
N VAL A 41 0.87 0.91 -1.72
CA VAL A 41 0.10 -0.12 -2.42
C VAL A 41 -1.36 0.11 -2.10
N VAL A 42 -2.18 0.16 -3.16
CA VAL A 42 -3.63 0.13 -3.02
C VAL A 42 -4.07 -1.31 -3.18
N VAL A 43 -4.77 -1.81 -2.16
CA VAL A 43 -5.28 -3.18 -2.08
C VAL A 43 -6.80 -3.16 -1.95
N GLN A 44 -7.45 -4.25 -2.33
CA GLN A 44 -8.78 -4.60 -1.84
C GLN A 44 -8.58 -5.31 -0.49
N ASP A 45 -9.22 -4.79 0.56
CA ASP A 45 -9.44 -5.55 1.78
C ASP A 45 -10.64 -6.48 1.55
N GLU A 46 -10.38 -7.78 1.48
CA GLU A 46 -11.40 -8.80 1.25
C GLU A 46 -12.23 -9.10 2.51
N ASN A 47 -11.76 -8.73 3.71
CA ASN A 47 -12.55 -8.84 4.93
C ASN A 47 -13.59 -7.72 5.04
N LEU A 48 -13.20 -6.50 4.68
CA LEU A 48 -14.06 -5.32 4.78
C LEU A 48 -14.81 -5.01 3.47
N GLY A 49 -14.40 -5.59 2.35
CA GLY A 49 -14.99 -5.34 1.04
C GLY A 49 -14.70 -3.93 0.50
N VAL A 50 -13.71 -3.23 1.06
CA VAL A 50 -13.32 -1.86 0.65
C VAL A 50 -11.89 -1.79 0.13
N ALA A 51 -11.59 -0.78 -0.67
CA ALA A 51 -10.21 -0.47 -1.03
C ALA A 51 -9.44 0.01 0.23
N HIS A 52 -8.13 -0.20 0.26
CA HIS A 52 -7.28 0.17 1.39
C HIS A 52 -5.86 0.56 0.95
N GLY A 53 -5.27 1.54 1.64
CA GLY A 53 -3.93 2.05 1.36
C GLY A 53 -2.92 1.53 2.37
N ILE A 54 -1.89 0.83 1.90
CA ILE A 54 -0.82 0.29 2.75
C ILE A 54 0.55 0.73 2.26
N LEU A 55 1.55 0.67 3.14
CA LEU A 55 2.94 0.88 2.78
C LEU A 55 3.70 -0.44 2.77
N ALA A 56 4.25 -0.83 1.62
CA ALA A 56 5.16 -1.96 1.50
C ALA A 56 6.62 -1.49 1.57
N VAL A 57 7.39 -2.09 2.48
CA VAL A 57 8.82 -1.86 2.67
C VAL A 57 9.60 -3.14 2.39
N TYR A 58 10.56 -3.09 1.49
CA TYR A 58 11.34 -4.25 1.06
C TYR A 58 12.63 -4.38 1.87
N ILE A 59 12.72 -5.42 2.70
CA ILE A 59 13.91 -5.76 3.50
C ILE A 59 14.45 -7.10 3.01
N LYS A 60 15.71 -7.15 2.56
CA LYS A 60 16.30 -8.35 1.92
C LYS A 60 15.37 -8.93 0.84
N ASP A 61 14.79 -8.03 0.04
CA ASP A 61 13.84 -8.30 -1.05
C ASP A 61 12.53 -8.98 -0.65
N LYS A 62 12.24 -9.03 0.65
CA LYS A 62 10.93 -9.45 1.18
C LYS A 62 10.07 -8.23 1.53
N PRO A 63 8.82 -8.16 1.05
CA PRO A 63 7.91 -7.08 1.41
C PRO A 63 7.37 -7.26 2.83
N TYR A 64 7.53 -6.21 3.63
CA TYR A 64 6.90 -6.03 4.93
C TYR A 64 5.84 -4.94 4.81
N ILE A 65 4.69 -5.16 5.43
CA ILE A 65 3.54 -4.26 5.32
C ILE A 65 3.44 -3.43 6.60
N LEU A 66 3.38 -2.12 6.40
CA LEU A 66 3.05 -1.14 7.42
C LEU A 66 1.65 -0.62 7.14
N ASP A 67 0.77 -0.87 8.08
CA ASP A 67 -0.66 -0.66 7.94
C ASP A 67 -1.22 0.03 9.21
N ASN A 68 -2.35 0.73 9.11
CA ASN A 68 -3.05 1.34 10.24
C ASN A 68 -4.11 0.37 10.83
N GLN A 69 -4.63 -0.59 10.06
CA GLN A 69 -5.56 -1.60 10.57
C GLN A 69 -4.82 -2.71 11.34
N ILE A 70 -3.66 -3.14 10.84
CA ILE A 70 -2.76 -4.10 11.49
C ILE A 70 -1.62 -3.36 12.17
N LYS A 71 -1.65 -3.30 13.51
CA LYS A 71 -0.62 -2.60 14.32
C LYS A 71 0.78 -3.22 14.21
N GLN A 72 0.87 -4.50 13.84
CA GLN A 72 2.15 -5.21 13.71
C GLN A 72 2.70 -5.08 12.28
N ILE A 73 4.02 -4.94 12.18
CA ILE A 73 4.70 -5.03 10.88
C ILE A 73 4.83 -6.51 10.52
N LEU A 74 4.10 -6.95 9.50
CA LEU A 74 4.06 -8.35 9.07
C LEU A 74 4.64 -8.50 7.65
N PRO A 75 5.31 -9.62 7.34
CA PRO A 75 5.58 -10.00 5.96
C PRO A 75 4.27 -10.08 5.18
N SER A 76 4.26 -9.63 3.92
CA SER A 76 3.03 -9.67 3.11
C SER A 76 2.45 -11.08 2.99
N SER A 77 3.28 -12.11 3.01
CA SER A 77 2.86 -13.52 2.95
C SER A 77 2.04 -13.98 4.15
N LYS A 78 1.99 -13.22 5.25
CA LYS A 78 1.13 -13.49 6.41
C LYS A 78 -0.22 -12.76 6.35
N ILE A 79 -0.43 -11.90 5.35
CA ILE A 79 -1.66 -11.12 5.19
C ILE A 79 -2.39 -11.65 3.97
N HIS A 80 -3.40 -12.48 4.19
CA HIS A 80 -4.08 -13.21 3.12
C HIS A 80 -5.29 -12.47 2.52
N HIS A 81 -5.83 -11.47 3.23
CA HIS A 81 -7.05 -10.77 2.84
C HIS A 81 -6.79 -9.47 2.06
N TYR A 82 -5.52 -9.15 1.75
CA TYR A 82 -5.17 -7.98 0.95
C TYR A 82 -4.84 -8.40 -0.47
N LYS A 83 -5.70 -8.02 -1.40
CA LYS A 83 -5.51 -8.24 -2.84
C LYS A 83 -5.01 -6.95 -3.51
N PRO A 84 -3.74 -6.87 -3.95
CA PRO A 84 -3.19 -5.64 -4.51
C PRO A 84 -3.76 -5.30 -5.89
N PHE A 85 -4.09 -4.03 -6.11
CA PHE A 85 -4.50 -3.48 -7.40
C PHE A 85 -3.34 -2.80 -8.13
N PHE A 86 -2.70 -1.83 -7.48
CA PHE A 86 -1.53 -1.15 -8.01
C PHE A 86 -0.62 -0.70 -6.87
N SER A 87 0.64 -0.44 -7.19
CA SER A 87 1.58 0.20 -6.28
C SER A 87 2.30 1.35 -6.95
N VAL A 88 2.76 2.30 -6.13
CA VAL A 88 3.43 3.50 -6.60
C VAL A 88 4.56 3.86 -5.65
N ASN A 89 5.62 4.44 -6.20
CA ASN A 89 6.58 5.23 -5.47
C ASN A 89 6.90 6.49 -6.28
N GLU A 90 7.82 7.33 -5.79
CA GLU A 90 8.16 8.60 -6.46
C GLU A 90 8.61 8.48 -7.92
N LYS A 91 9.04 7.30 -8.38
CA LYS A 91 9.60 7.13 -9.73
C LYS A 91 8.72 6.29 -10.65
N PHE A 92 7.93 5.38 -10.11
CA PHE A 92 7.26 4.37 -10.91
C PHE A 92 5.90 4.00 -10.32
N TRP A 93 5.01 3.54 -11.19
CA TRP A 93 3.77 2.88 -10.83
C TRP A 93 3.75 1.47 -11.44
N TRP A 94 3.11 0.54 -10.74
CA TRP A 94 2.97 -0.86 -11.15
C TRP A 94 1.51 -1.26 -11.01
N LEU A 95 0.93 -1.80 -12.08
CA LEU A 95 -0.38 -2.46 -12.02
C LEU A 95 -0.18 -3.92 -11.65
N HIS A 96 -0.82 -4.37 -10.58
CA HIS A 96 -0.85 -5.78 -10.19
C HIS A 96 -2.06 -6.41 -10.87
N ARG A 97 -1.81 -7.25 -11.87
CA ARG A 97 -2.85 -8.08 -12.49
C ARG A 97 -2.84 -9.42 -11.78
N GLY A 98 -3.85 -9.66 -10.95
CA GLY A 98 -4.17 -10.96 -10.36
C GLY A 98 -5.22 -11.68 -11.18
#